data_AF-K3YME3-F1
#
_entry.id   AF-K3YME3-F1
#
_cell.length_a   1.000
_cell.length_b   1.000
_cell.length_c   1.000
_cell.angle_alpha   90.00
_cell.angle_beta   90.00
_cell.angle_gamma   90.00
#
_symmetry.space_group_name_H-M   'P 1'
#
loop_
_entity.id
_entity.type
_entity.pdbx_description
1 polymer ?
#
loop_
_entity_poly.entity_id
_entity_poly.type
_entity_poly.pdbx_seq_one_letter_code
_entity_poly.pdbx_strand_id
1 'polypeptide(L)'
;PVKAEADTPHALPAETRLDPPPHDAAANASRLRGAEHLTCLQPPSTDASSASAVYLQIRRREVERRRSGRRRKKMSYLLPHLHSGWAVDQAILAEEERLVIIRFGHDWDETCMQMDEVLAAVAETIKNFAVIYLVDITEVPDFNTMYELYDPSTVMFFFRNKHIMIDLGTGNNNKINWALKDKQEFVDIVETVYRGARKGRGLVIAPKDYSTKYRY
;
A
#
# COMPACT_ATOMS: atom_id res chain seq x y z
N PRO A 1 23.72 45.51 32.56
CA PRO A 1 22.97 46.79 32.56
C PRO A 1 21.90 46.81 31.46
N VAL A 2 20.65 46.56 31.89
CA VAL A 2 19.36 47.16 31.48
C VAL A 2 18.99 47.16 29.98
N LYS A 3 17.83 46.69 29.48
CA LYS A 3 16.44 46.46 29.95
C LYS A 3 15.84 45.34 29.05
N ALA A 4 15.01 44.36 29.46
CA ALA A 4 13.75 44.33 30.22
C ALA A 4 12.54 45.00 29.52
N GLU A 5 11.54 44.20 29.10
CA GLU A 5 10.06 44.41 29.16
C GLU A 5 9.37 43.29 28.31
N ALA A 6 8.69 42.31 28.92
CA ALA A 6 7.32 42.33 29.50
C ALA A 6 6.24 42.09 28.40
N ASP A 7 5.69 40.88 28.31
CA ASP A 7 4.44 40.41 28.95
C ASP A 7 3.17 40.76 28.17
N THR A 8 2.38 39.76 27.74
CA THR A 8 0.98 39.48 28.18
C THR A 8 0.31 38.45 27.25
N PRO A 9 -0.36 37.41 27.79
CA PRO A 9 -1.06 36.34 27.04
C PRO A 9 -2.57 36.62 26.90
N HIS A 10 -3.26 36.01 25.91
CA HIS A 10 -4.73 35.78 25.80
C HIS A 10 -5.02 35.31 24.35
N ALA A 11 -5.94 34.41 23.99
CA ALA A 11 -6.90 33.58 24.67
C ALA A 11 -7.35 32.48 23.68
N LEU A 12 -7.61 31.27 24.17
CA LEU A 12 -8.43 30.25 23.50
C LEU A 12 -9.90 30.72 23.48
N PRO A 13 -10.69 30.30 22.48
CA PRO A 13 -12.10 30.06 22.72
C PRO A 13 -12.52 28.63 22.36
N ALA A 14 -13.13 28.02 23.38
CA ALA A 14 -14.37 27.25 23.35
C ALA A 14 -14.46 25.99 22.47
N GLU A 15 -14.59 24.88 23.19
CA GLU A 15 -15.28 23.67 22.77
C GLU A 15 -16.66 23.97 22.16
N THR A 16 -16.95 23.33 21.03
CA THR A 16 -18.33 23.03 20.64
C THR A 16 -18.45 21.51 20.50
N ARG A 17 -18.92 20.89 21.59
CA ARG A 17 -19.58 19.59 21.56
C ARG A 17 -20.82 19.71 20.67
N LEU A 18 -20.92 18.87 19.64
CA LEU A 18 -22.20 18.50 19.04
C LEU A 18 -22.20 17.00 18.77
N ASP A 19 -23.30 16.42 19.21
CA ASP A 19 -23.58 15.01 19.47
C ASP A 19 -23.69 14.10 18.23
N PRO A 20 -23.63 12.77 18.43
CA PRO A 20 -23.68 11.72 17.39
C PRO A 20 -25.05 11.60 16.66
N PRO A 21 -25.10 10.88 15.52
CA PRO A 21 -26.27 10.82 14.64
C PRO A 21 -27.42 9.99 15.24
N PRO A 22 -28.69 10.28 14.87
CA PRO A 22 -29.82 9.48 15.32
C PRO A 22 -29.91 8.15 14.57
N HIS A 23 -30.06 7.10 15.36
CA HIS A 23 -30.60 5.82 14.97
C HIS A 23 -32.12 5.90 14.71
N ASP A 24 -32.57 4.99 13.85
CA ASP A 24 -33.94 4.47 13.70
C ASP A 24 -35.01 5.34 13.02
N ALA A 25 -35.41 4.89 11.83
CA ALA A 25 -36.81 4.88 11.43
C ALA A 25 -37.06 3.72 10.46
N ALA A 26 -37.48 2.59 11.03
CA ALA A 26 -38.25 1.57 10.34
C ALA A 26 -39.61 2.15 9.93
N ALA A 27 -40.00 2.05 8.66
CA ALA A 27 -41.40 2.08 8.22
C ALA A 27 -41.50 1.82 6.70
N ASN A 28 -41.98 0.64 6.32
CA ASN A 28 -43.13 0.41 5.42
C ASN A 28 -43.07 -1.02 4.88
N ALA A 29 -43.86 -1.93 5.44
CA ALA A 29 -45.29 -2.11 5.15
C ALA A 29 -45.55 -2.86 3.84
N SER A 30 -45.63 -4.18 3.98
CA SER A 30 -46.80 -4.99 3.62
C SER A 30 -47.44 -4.81 2.23
N ARG A 31 -47.26 -5.84 1.37
CA ARG A 31 -48.21 -6.36 0.35
C ARG A 31 -47.39 -7.38 -0.47
N LEU A 32 -47.70 -8.69 -0.56
CA LEU A 32 -48.97 -9.35 -0.89
C LEU A 32 -48.96 -10.80 -0.38
N ARG A 33 -50.16 -11.30 -0.09
CA ARG A 33 -50.51 -12.69 0.23
C ARG A 33 -50.81 -13.47 -1.05
N GLY A 34 -50.68 -14.79 -0.97
CA GLY A 34 -51.24 -15.80 -1.88
C GLY A 34 -50.33 -17.04 -1.85
N ALA A 35 -50.61 -18.06 -1.02
CA ALA A 35 -51.49 -19.21 -1.35
C ALA A 35 -50.97 -19.96 -2.59
N GLU A 36 -50.73 -21.27 -2.64
CA GLU A 36 -51.03 -22.44 -1.82
C GLU A 36 -50.31 -23.62 -2.53
N HIS A 37 -50.44 -24.84 -1.98
CA HIS A 37 -50.24 -26.13 -2.65
C HIS A 37 -48.84 -26.78 -2.65
N LEU A 38 -48.62 -27.57 -1.59
CA LEU A 38 -47.93 -28.86 -1.68
C LEU A 38 -48.74 -29.80 -2.58
N THR A 39 -48.11 -30.36 -3.61
CA THR A 39 -48.38 -31.73 -4.05
C THR A 39 -47.12 -32.40 -4.59
N CYS A 40 -46.92 -33.61 -4.08
CA CYS A 40 -45.98 -34.65 -4.44
C CYS A 40 -45.94 -34.95 -5.94
N LEU A 41 -44.77 -34.89 -6.57
CA LEU A 41 -44.43 -35.72 -7.74
C LEU A 41 -42.95 -36.13 -7.69
N GLN A 42 -42.74 -37.42 -7.96
CA GLN A 42 -41.50 -38.20 -7.90
C GLN A 42 -40.41 -37.71 -8.87
N PRO A 43 -39.13 -38.11 -8.66
CA PRO A 43 -38.04 -37.75 -9.56
C PRO A 43 -38.04 -38.63 -10.81
N PRO A 44 -37.80 -38.09 -12.03
CA PRO A 44 -37.47 -38.93 -13.16
C PRO A 44 -35.98 -39.30 -13.12
N SER A 45 -35.76 -40.58 -13.34
CA SER A 45 -34.51 -41.27 -13.58
C SER A 45 -33.76 -40.78 -14.82
N THR A 46 -32.43 -40.82 -14.72
CA THR A 46 -31.45 -41.15 -15.78
C THR A 46 -31.47 -40.32 -17.08
N ASP A 47 -30.47 -39.44 -17.23
CA ASP A 47 -29.65 -39.40 -18.45
C ASP A 47 -28.27 -38.77 -18.20
N ALA A 48 -27.22 -39.58 -18.39
CA ALA A 48 -25.84 -39.30 -17.97
C ALA A 48 -24.95 -38.77 -19.12
N SER A 49 -25.36 -37.69 -19.79
CA SER A 49 -24.57 -37.10 -20.89
C SER A 49 -24.38 -35.57 -20.84
N SER A 50 -25.04 -34.82 -19.94
CA SER A 50 -24.92 -33.34 -19.90
C SER A 50 -24.26 -32.76 -18.64
N ALA A 51 -23.88 -33.60 -17.67
CA ALA A 51 -23.32 -33.15 -16.39
C ALA A 51 -21.93 -32.48 -16.50
N SER A 52 -21.16 -32.77 -17.56
CA SER A 52 -19.85 -32.16 -17.81
C SER A 52 -19.94 -30.71 -18.28
N ALA A 53 -20.93 -30.39 -19.12
CA ALA A 53 -21.11 -29.04 -19.66
C ALA A 53 -21.57 -28.05 -18.58
N VAL A 54 -22.46 -28.48 -17.67
CA VAL A 54 -22.97 -27.65 -16.58
C VAL A 54 -21.89 -27.38 -15.52
N TYR A 55 -21.07 -28.37 -15.18
CA TYR A 55 -19.95 -28.20 -14.22
C TYR A 55 -18.86 -27.27 -14.77
N LEU A 56 -18.56 -27.34 -16.07
CA LEU A 56 -17.62 -26.41 -16.73
C LEU A 56 -18.20 -25.00 -16.91
N GLN A 57 -19.52 -24.85 -17.08
CA GLN A 57 -20.20 -23.55 -17.13
C GLN A 57 -20.23 -22.86 -15.76
N ILE A 58 -20.38 -23.64 -14.67
CA ILE A 58 -20.31 -23.16 -13.28
C ILE A 58 -18.87 -22.74 -12.92
N ARG A 59 -17.87 -23.56 -13.28
CA ARG A 59 -16.44 -23.24 -13.07
C ARG A 59 -15.96 -22.02 -13.86
N ARG A 60 -16.50 -21.75 -15.05
CA ARG A 60 -16.16 -20.51 -15.81
C ARG A 60 -16.78 -19.25 -15.21
N ARG A 61 -17.98 -19.34 -14.61
CA ARG A 61 -18.61 -18.20 -13.92
C ARG A 61 -17.94 -17.83 -12.60
N GLU A 62 -17.28 -18.76 -11.91
CA GLU A 62 -16.49 -18.45 -10.69
C GLU A 62 -15.17 -17.74 -10.98
N VAL A 63 -14.55 -17.99 -12.15
CA VAL A 63 -13.31 -17.32 -12.55
C VAL A 63 -13.56 -15.89 -13.03
N GLU A 64 -14.69 -15.61 -13.68
CA GLU A 64 -15.04 -14.26 -14.16
C GLU A 64 -15.72 -13.38 -13.09
N ARG A 65 -16.40 -13.94 -12.09
CA ARG A 65 -16.87 -13.16 -10.92
C ARG A 65 -15.74 -12.66 -10.01
N ARG A 66 -14.50 -13.09 -10.23
CA ARG A 66 -13.31 -12.54 -9.56
C ARG A 66 -12.73 -11.32 -10.29
N ARG A 67 -13.23 -10.95 -11.48
CA ARG A 67 -12.67 -9.85 -12.30
C ARG A 67 -13.47 -8.54 -12.30
N SER A 68 -14.62 -8.47 -11.61
CA SER A 68 -15.39 -7.23 -11.54
C SER A 68 -15.86 -6.97 -10.11
N GLY A 69 -14.92 -6.49 -9.31
CA GLY A 69 -15.16 -5.96 -7.97
C GLY A 69 -14.34 -4.69 -7.84
N ARG A 70 -14.90 -3.59 -8.34
CA ARG A 70 -14.40 -2.22 -8.17
C ARG A 70 -14.27 -1.92 -6.68
N ARG A 71 -13.12 -2.28 -6.09
CA ARG A 71 -12.72 -1.83 -4.76
C ARG A 71 -12.02 -0.49 -4.91
N ARG A 72 -12.78 0.60 -4.85
CA ARG A 72 -12.27 1.79 -4.13
C ARG A 72 -12.29 1.45 -2.64
N LYS A 73 -11.44 0.52 -2.22
CA LYS A 73 -11.09 0.36 -0.80
C LYS A 73 -9.98 1.36 -0.54
N LYS A 74 -10.10 2.14 0.53
CA LYS A 74 -8.95 2.84 1.13
C LYS A 74 -7.80 1.82 1.26
N MET A 75 -6.70 2.05 0.54
CA MET A 75 -5.54 1.15 0.43
C MET A 75 -4.52 1.34 1.56
N SER A 76 -4.83 2.15 2.59
CA SER A 76 -3.87 2.50 3.64
C SER A 76 -3.74 1.51 4.81
N TYR A 77 -4.42 0.35 4.79
CA TYR A 77 -4.47 -0.57 5.96
C TYR A 77 -3.66 -1.87 5.83
N LEU A 78 -2.97 -2.12 4.72
CA LEU A 78 -2.23 -3.39 4.54
C LEU A 78 -0.75 -3.30 4.93
N LEU A 79 -0.14 -2.13 4.77
CA LEU A 79 1.27 -1.91 5.06
C LEU A 79 1.44 -1.18 6.40
N PRO A 80 2.45 -1.54 7.19
CA PRO A 80 2.72 -0.88 8.47
C PRO A 80 3.22 0.55 8.25
N HIS A 81 2.63 1.48 9.00
CA HIS A 81 3.03 2.89 9.06
C HIS A 81 3.97 3.14 10.23
N LEU A 82 4.97 3.99 10.02
CA LEU A 82 5.88 4.45 11.06
C LEU A 82 5.63 5.95 11.31
N HIS A 83 5.22 6.25 12.53
CA HIS A 83 4.72 7.57 12.95
C HIS A 83 5.76 8.43 13.70
N SER A 84 7.02 7.97 13.79
CA SER A 84 8.09 8.71 14.46
C SER A 84 9.46 8.39 13.87
N GLY A 85 10.40 9.34 13.94
CA GLY A 85 11.78 9.15 13.51
C GLY A 85 12.47 7.99 14.22
N TRP A 86 12.21 7.86 15.52
CA TRP A 86 12.70 6.72 16.31
C TRP A 86 12.19 5.37 15.80
N ALA A 87 10.91 5.28 15.41
CA ALA A 87 10.36 4.04 14.85
C ALA A 87 11.00 3.69 13.49
N VAL A 88 11.33 4.70 12.68
CA VAL A 88 12.07 4.52 11.41
C VAL A 88 13.47 3.98 11.67
N ASP A 89 14.23 4.61 12.56
CA ASP A 89 15.59 4.17 12.91
C ASP A 89 15.57 2.76 13.50
N GLN A 90 14.64 2.48 14.40
CA GLN A 90 14.51 1.17 15.02
C GLN A 90 14.12 0.09 14.01
N ALA A 91 13.25 0.38 13.04
CA ALA A 91 12.88 -0.56 11.99
C ALA A 91 14.08 -0.90 11.09
N ILE A 92 14.95 0.08 10.80
CA ILE A 92 16.17 -0.12 10.01
C ILE A 92 17.23 -0.91 10.79
N LEU A 93 17.39 -0.62 12.09
CA LEU A 93 18.37 -1.27 12.96
C LEU A 93 17.99 -2.70 13.32
N ALA A 94 16.70 -2.98 13.51
CA ALA A 94 16.21 -4.29 13.93
C ALA A 94 16.33 -5.37 12.84
N GLU A 95 16.39 -4.99 11.56
CA GLU A 95 16.44 -5.93 10.44
C GLU A 95 17.88 -6.20 9.98
N GLU A 96 18.38 -7.39 10.31
CA GLU A 96 19.73 -7.83 9.94
C GLU A 96 19.76 -8.76 8.71
N GLU A 97 18.67 -9.47 8.45
CA GLU A 97 18.57 -10.50 7.41
C GLU A 97 17.74 -10.08 6.20
N ARG A 98 16.82 -9.13 6.39
CA ARG A 98 15.90 -8.66 5.36
C ARG A 98 16.22 -7.25 4.93
N LEU A 99 15.81 -6.92 3.72
CA LEU A 99 15.88 -5.58 3.19
C LEU A 99 14.72 -4.74 3.76
N VAL A 100 15.01 -3.56 4.26
CA VAL A 100 14.00 -2.60 4.72
C VAL A 100 13.71 -1.61 3.60
N ILE A 101 12.47 -1.62 3.12
CA ILE A 101 11.98 -0.72 2.09
C ILE A 101 11.10 0.32 2.78
N ILE A 102 11.40 1.61 2.59
CA ILE A 102 10.62 2.69 3.17
C ILE A 102 10.10 3.58 2.06
N ARG A 103 8.77 3.74 2.02
CA ARG A 103 8.10 4.74 1.17
C ARG A 103 7.88 5.99 2.00
N PHE A 104 8.56 7.07 1.64
CA PHE A 104 8.29 8.41 2.17
C PHE A 104 7.37 9.16 1.22
N GLY A 105 6.26 9.67 1.76
CA GLY A 105 5.34 10.52 1.03
C GLY A 105 3.99 10.61 1.72
N HIS A 106 3.01 11.22 1.06
CA HIS A 106 1.68 11.38 1.64
C HIS A 106 0.70 10.33 1.13
N ASP A 107 -0.06 9.70 2.02
CA ASP A 107 -1.08 8.70 1.68
C ASP A 107 -2.18 9.23 0.73
N TRP A 108 -2.39 10.54 0.73
CA TRP A 108 -3.39 11.21 -0.09
C TRP A 108 -2.85 11.65 -1.46
N ASP A 109 -1.54 11.57 -1.69
CA ASP A 109 -0.95 11.91 -2.98
C ASP A 109 -1.21 10.81 -4.02
N GLU A 110 -1.57 11.20 -5.24
CA GLU A 110 -1.91 10.24 -6.31
C GLU A 110 -0.73 9.32 -6.67
N THR A 111 0.51 9.85 -6.66
CA THR A 111 1.73 9.09 -6.95
C THR A 111 1.99 8.06 -5.85
N CYS A 112 1.82 8.45 -4.59
CA CYS A 112 1.94 7.55 -3.45
C CYS A 112 0.89 6.44 -3.51
N MET A 113 -0.38 6.78 -3.81
CA MET A 113 -1.45 5.78 -3.92
C MET A 113 -1.17 4.73 -5.00
N GLN A 114 -0.64 5.16 -6.16
CA GLN A 114 -0.24 4.24 -7.23
C GLN A 114 0.93 3.34 -6.79
N MET A 115 1.92 3.90 -6.10
CA MET A 115 3.06 3.14 -5.60
C MET A 115 2.65 2.15 -4.52
N ASP A 116 1.81 2.56 -3.57
CA ASP A 116 1.31 1.73 -2.48
C ASP A 116 0.48 0.54 -2.99
N GLU A 117 -0.24 0.69 -4.10
CA GLU A 117 -0.93 -0.44 -4.74
C GLU A 117 0.04 -1.52 -5.22
N VAL A 118 1.19 -1.11 -5.77
CA VAL A 118 2.25 -2.03 -6.16
C VAL A 118 2.90 -2.66 -4.94
N LEU A 119 3.28 -1.85 -3.95
CA LEU A 119 3.91 -2.29 -2.71
C LEU A 119 3.05 -3.31 -1.95
N ALA A 120 1.75 -3.01 -1.77
CA ALA A 120 0.82 -3.90 -1.10
C ALA A 120 0.62 -5.22 -1.85
N ALA A 121 0.68 -5.20 -3.19
CA ALA A 121 0.57 -6.40 -4.00
C ALA A 121 1.82 -7.29 -3.96
N VAL A 122 3.01 -6.71 -3.77
CA VAL A 122 4.27 -7.46 -3.71
C VAL A 122 4.69 -7.87 -2.30
N ALA A 123 4.16 -7.20 -1.27
CA ALA A 123 4.58 -7.36 0.13
C ALA A 123 4.57 -8.83 0.57
N GLU A 124 3.51 -9.58 0.22
CA GLU A 124 3.38 -10.99 0.58
C GLU A 124 4.39 -11.89 -0.16
N THR A 125 4.73 -11.54 -1.40
CA THR A 125 5.68 -12.29 -2.23
C THR A 125 7.11 -12.15 -1.74
N ILE A 126 7.49 -10.94 -1.30
CA ILE A 126 8.87 -10.61 -0.90
C ILE A 126 9.14 -10.71 0.60
N LYS A 127 8.14 -11.05 1.42
CA LYS A 127 8.20 -11.06 2.91
C LYS A 127 9.38 -11.83 3.52
N ASN A 128 9.88 -12.84 2.79
CA ASN A 128 10.98 -13.69 3.22
C ASN A 128 12.33 -12.97 3.21
N PHE A 129 12.48 -11.92 2.39
CA PHE A 129 13.76 -11.22 2.20
C PHE A 129 13.64 -9.70 2.22
N ALA A 130 12.43 -9.14 2.26
CA ALA A 130 12.20 -7.72 2.39
C ALA A 130 10.96 -7.42 3.26
N VAL A 131 10.98 -6.26 3.91
CA VAL A 131 9.87 -5.69 4.67
C VAL A 131 9.61 -4.28 4.14
N ILE A 132 8.34 -3.89 4.05
CA ILE A 132 7.92 -2.59 3.53
C ILE A 132 7.27 -1.79 4.67
N TYR A 133 7.70 -0.55 4.82
CA TYR A 133 7.10 0.44 5.73
C TYR A 133 6.69 1.69 4.96
N LEU A 134 5.63 2.34 5.45
CA LEU A 134 5.16 3.64 4.96
C LEU A 134 5.48 4.71 6.00
N VAL A 135 5.92 5.88 5.54
CA VAL A 135 6.23 7.04 6.38
C VAL A 135 5.61 8.28 5.74
N ASP A 136 4.82 9.01 6.53
CA ASP A 136 4.31 10.32 6.15
C ASP A 136 5.34 11.42 6.45
N ILE A 137 5.75 12.17 5.42
CA ILE A 137 6.77 13.23 5.52
C ILE A 137 6.31 14.47 6.30
N THR A 138 5.00 14.66 6.48
CA THR A 138 4.46 15.71 7.36
C THR A 138 4.44 15.28 8.82
N GLU A 139 4.28 13.99 9.09
CA GLU A 139 4.26 13.45 10.45
C GLU A 139 5.69 13.26 10.97
N VAL A 140 6.59 12.78 10.11
CA VAL A 140 8.00 12.56 10.42
C VAL A 140 8.90 13.38 9.49
N PRO A 141 9.08 14.69 9.79
CA PRO A 141 9.87 15.58 8.93
C PRO A 141 11.38 15.44 9.11
N ASP A 142 11.85 14.68 10.10
CA ASP A 142 13.26 14.58 10.51
C ASP A 142 14.20 14.17 9.36
N PHE A 143 13.69 13.39 8.40
CA PHE A 143 14.47 12.88 7.27
C PHE A 143 14.41 13.76 6.01
N ASN A 144 13.58 14.79 5.98
CA ASN A 144 13.30 15.55 4.76
C ASN A 144 14.56 16.25 4.22
N THR A 145 15.34 16.89 5.10
CA THR A 145 16.61 17.53 4.70
C THR A 145 17.70 16.51 4.46
N MET A 146 17.80 15.47 5.29
CA MET A 146 18.89 14.47 5.21
C MET A 146 18.82 13.65 3.92
N TYR A 147 17.62 13.25 3.50
CA TYR A 147 17.40 12.48 2.29
C TYR A 147 16.93 13.32 1.12
N GLU A 148 16.83 14.64 1.23
CA GLU A 148 16.36 15.53 0.14
C GLU A 148 14.98 15.13 -0.40
N LEU A 149 14.01 14.92 0.51
CA LEU A 149 12.66 14.46 0.18
C LEU A 149 11.78 15.62 -0.33
N TYR A 150 11.96 16.00 -1.59
CA TYR A 150 11.17 17.04 -2.26
C TYR A 150 10.08 16.47 -3.18
N ASP A 151 10.25 15.23 -3.64
CA ASP A 151 9.30 14.55 -4.52
C ASP A 151 8.08 14.03 -3.73
N PRO A 152 6.90 13.92 -4.36
CA PRO A 152 5.67 13.50 -3.68
C PRO A 152 5.70 12.07 -3.14
N SER A 153 6.43 11.17 -3.82
CA SER A 153 6.61 9.77 -3.43
C SER A 153 8.06 9.40 -3.64
N THR A 154 8.73 8.90 -2.60
CA THR A 154 10.09 8.38 -2.71
C THR A 154 10.21 7.03 -2.02
N VAL A 155 10.92 6.10 -2.66
CA VAL A 155 11.21 4.79 -2.09
C VAL A 155 12.71 4.62 -1.92
N MET A 156 13.11 4.25 -0.71
CA MET A 156 14.49 4.03 -0.31
C MET A 156 14.68 2.60 0.21
N PHE A 157 15.90 2.09 0.07
CA PHE A 157 16.27 0.71 0.40
C PHE A 157 17.38 0.73 1.45
N PHE A 158 17.19 -0.02 2.52
CA PHE A 158 18.16 -0.16 3.60
C PHE A 158 18.45 -1.63 3.86
N PHE A 159 19.69 -1.93 4.21
CA PHE A 159 20.11 -3.27 4.62
C PHE A 159 21.19 -3.15 5.69
N ARG A 160 20.96 -3.72 6.87
CA ARG A 160 21.92 -3.68 8.00
C ARG A 160 22.42 -2.26 8.33
N ASN A 161 21.48 -1.34 8.54
CA ASN A 161 21.76 0.08 8.81
C ASN A 161 22.57 0.80 7.72
N LYS A 162 22.55 0.30 6.48
CA LYS A 162 23.15 0.96 5.33
C LYS A 162 22.10 1.26 4.28
N HIS A 163 22.07 2.49 3.82
CA HIS A 163 21.31 2.88 2.63
C HIS A 163 21.97 2.24 1.39
N ILE A 164 21.15 1.59 0.56
CA ILE A 164 21.60 0.92 -0.66
C ILE A 164 21.18 1.75 -1.86
N MET A 165 22.17 2.20 -2.64
CA MET A 165 21.96 2.94 -3.87
C MET A 165 21.65 1.98 -5.01
N ILE A 166 20.80 2.43 -5.93
CA ILE A 166 20.38 1.67 -7.11
C ILE A 166 20.60 2.51 -8.35
N ASP A 167 21.44 2.04 -9.26
CA ASP A 167 21.58 2.64 -10.58
C ASP A 167 20.44 2.15 -11.48
N LEU A 168 19.49 3.05 -11.72
CA LEU A 168 18.32 2.86 -12.57
C LEU A 168 18.46 3.57 -13.93
N GLY A 169 19.59 4.25 -14.18
CA GLY A 169 19.80 5.06 -15.39
C GLY A 169 19.01 6.38 -15.44
N THR A 170 18.35 6.77 -14.34
CA THR A 170 17.64 8.06 -14.20
C THR A 170 18.53 9.22 -13.80
N GLY A 171 19.78 8.92 -13.37
CA GLY A 171 20.71 9.89 -12.80
C GLY A 171 20.59 10.08 -11.28
N ASN A 172 19.50 9.63 -10.66
CA ASN A 172 19.35 9.59 -9.21
C ASN A 172 19.45 8.15 -8.71
N ASN A 173 20.53 7.85 -7.99
CA ASN A 173 20.79 6.50 -7.48
C ASN A 173 20.34 6.31 -6.02
N ASN A 174 19.94 7.38 -5.34
CA ASN A 174 19.63 7.34 -3.91
C ASN A 174 18.20 6.83 -3.63
N LYS A 175 17.28 7.05 -4.56
CA LYS A 175 15.84 6.81 -4.36
C LYS A 175 15.12 6.57 -5.67
N ILE A 176 13.96 5.92 -5.58
CA ILE A 176 12.98 5.85 -6.66
C ILE A 176 11.93 6.93 -6.39
N ASN A 177 11.86 7.96 -7.22
CA ASN A 177 10.95 9.11 -7.05
C ASN A 177 9.73 9.10 -7.98
N TRP A 178 9.41 7.96 -8.60
CA TRP A 178 8.24 7.79 -9.45
C TRP A 178 7.44 6.54 -9.08
N ALA A 179 6.15 6.55 -9.43
CA ALA A 179 5.31 5.37 -9.29
C ALA A 179 5.67 4.33 -10.36
N LEU A 180 6.14 3.16 -9.92
CA LEU A 180 6.27 1.99 -10.78
C LEU A 180 4.89 1.40 -11.04
N LYS A 181 4.61 1.03 -12.30
CA LYS A 181 3.31 0.45 -12.69
C LYS A 181 3.33 -1.08 -12.70
N ASP A 182 4.49 -1.66 -12.98
CA ASP A 182 4.65 -3.10 -13.09
C ASP A 182 5.16 -3.69 -11.77
N LYS A 183 4.47 -4.73 -11.31
CA LYS A 183 4.76 -5.41 -10.03
C LYS A 183 5.99 -6.29 -10.16
N GLN A 184 6.15 -6.95 -11.30
CA GLN A 184 7.30 -7.82 -11.54
C GLN A 184 8.59 -6.99 -11.60
N GLU A 185 8.53 -5.86 -12.30
CA GLU A 185 9.62 -4.88 -12.37
C GLU A 185 10.11 -4.44 -10.96
N PHE A 186 9.18 -4.22 -10.01
CA PHE A 186 9.56 -3.91 -8.63
C PHE A 186 10.19 -5.11 -7.91
N VAL A 187 9.65 -6.33 -8.06
CA VAL A 187 10.23 -7.55 -7.46
C VAL A 187 11.65 -7.79 -7.95
N ASP A 188 11.89 -7.63 -9.25
CA ASP A 188 13.21 -7.82 -9.87
C ASP A 188 14.24 -6.82 -9.32
N ILE A 189 13.82 -5.57 -9.08
CA ILE A 189 14.66 -4.57 -8.39
C ILE A 189 14.98 -5.06 -6.98
N VAL A 190 13.99 -5.40 -6.17
CA VAL A 190 14.22 -5.81 -4.76
C VAL A 190 15.15 -7.03 -4.69
N GLU A 191 14.95 -8.03 -5.55
CA GLU A 191 15.85 -9.19 -5.61
C GLU A 191 17.30 -8.79 -5.92
N THR A 192 17.49 -7.90 -6.89
CA THR A 192 18.82 -7.45 -7.30
C THR A 192 19.50 -6.69 -6.17
N VAL A 193 18.76 -5.80 -5.50
CA VAL A 193 19.25 -5.03 -4.35
C VAL A 193 19.60 -5.95 -3.19
N TYR A 194 18.74 -6.91 -2.85
CA TYR A 194 18.98 -7.87 -1.78
C TYR A 194 20.23 -8.72 -2.06
N ARG A 195 20.39 -9.23 -3.29
CA ARG A 195 21.59 -9.99 -3.70
C ARG A 195 22.85 -9.13 -3.67
N GLY A 196 22.76 -7.86 -4.07
CA GLY A 196 23.88 -6.92 -4.03
C GLY A 196 24.28 -6.54 -2.61
N ALA A 197 23.30 -6.20 -1.77
CA ALA A 197 23.49 -5.81 -0.38
C ALA A 197 24.06 -6.95 0.47
N ARG A 198 23.61 -8.20 0.26
CA ARG A 198 24.20 -9.40 0.91
C ARG A 198 25.67 -9.63 0.55
N LYS A 199 26.12 -9.18 -0.62
CA LYS A 199 27.52 -9.20 -1.03
C LYS A 199 28.32 -8.00 -0.51
N GLY A 200 27.69 -7.12 0.29
CA GLY A 200 28.32 -5.92 0.84
C GLY A 200 28.45 -4.76 -0.16
N ARG A 201 27.73 -4.78 -1.28
CA ARG A 201 27.73 -3.67 -2.25
C ARG A 201 26.78 -2.58 -1.78
N GLY A 202 27.27 -1.35 -1.69
CA GLY A 202 26.45 -0.16 -1.41
C GLY A 202 25.75 0.43 -2.63
N LEU A 203 26.17 0.03 -3.85
CA LEU A 203 25.53 0.40 -5.10
C LEU A 203 25.25 -0.84 -5.94
N VAL A 204 24.03 -0.93 -6.45
CA VAL A 204 23.54 -2.05 -7.24
C VAL A 204 22.98 -1.54 -8.55
N ILE A 205 23.31 -2.20 -9.66
CA ILE A 205 22.78 -1.84 -10.98
C ILE A 205 21.47 -2.58 -11.19
N ALA A 206 20.41 -1.87 -11.54
CA ALA A 206 19.13 -2.47 -11.83
C ALA A 206 19.20 -3.34 -13.10
N PRO A 207 18.42 -4.43 -13.18
CA PRO A 207 18.41 -5.31 -14.35
C PRO A 207 17.85 -4.63 -15.60
N LYS A 208 17.14 -3.51 -15.43
CA LYS A 208 16.50 -2.74 -16.50
C LYS A 208 16.86 -1.27 -16.37
N ASP A 209 17.13 -0.66 -17.52
CA ASP A 209 17.42 0.77 -17.63
C ASP A 209 16.12 1.58 -17.78
N TYR A 210 15.95 2.60 -16.94
CA TYR A 210 14.82 3.53 -16.94
C TYR A 210 15.14 4.85 -17.63
N SER A 211 16.36 5.03 -18.15
CA SER A 211 16.82 6.24 -18.85
C SER A 211 15.86 6.68 -19.96
N THR A 212 15.28 5.74 -20.72
CA THR A 212 14.39 6.04 -21.85
C THR A 212 12.96 6.42 -21.45
N LYS A 213 12.50 6.08 -20.24
CA LYS A 213 11.16 6.49 -19.74
C LYS A 213 11.11 7.97 -19.37
N TYR A 214 12.27 8.61 -19.15
CA TYR A 214 12.40 10.04 -18.85
C TYR A 214 12.80 10.89 -20.06
N ARG A 215 12.94 10.29 -21.25
CA ARG A 215 13.12 11.05 -22.50
C ARG A 215 11.76 11.57 -22.95
N TYR A 216 11.38 12.72 -22.39
CA TYR A 216 10.37 13.61 -22.97
C TYR A 216 10.88 14.20 -24.28
#